data_AF-A0A979GQV0-F1
#
_entry.id   AF-A0A979GQV0-F1
#
_cell.length_a   1.000
_cell.length_b   1.000
_cell.length_c   1.000
_cell.angle_alpha   90.00
_cell.angle_beta   90.00
_cell.angle_gamma   90.00
#
_symmetry.space_group_name_H-M   'P 1'
#
loop_
_entity.id
_entity.type
_entity.pdbx_description
1 polymer ?
#
loop_
_entity_poly.entity_id
_entity_poly.type
_entity_poly.pdbx_seq_one_letter_code
_entity_poly.pdbx_strand_id
1 'polypeptide(L)'
;MKKILIPVLLCSLWACKKDEKPQPEPPAEIPDLIVTVWDATRWDLFHTKGLPTADAKVQLFTSKKDFLDGRPTYTATADQSGKALFENVTPGKYFILAFKQDMLNIWTDANGNTMVSDTLFQSETEIKNPQTPLQSEAMPGDFRFKDLNGDMIINASDVAEVTSLSYDIKKDGITTVDVMIGYKSNSKADLFKTTDEVETQLNTFISNLGVGHNRLAILDGVLSDDADCSIITYWCDYDKFTFNASTEGATNIFNSYLGSILWLNKMLLSLQQINGDHSVLTAQIRAYRAFIYLELQTYFGQLPIIKNEKIGFVDLKRASWEETRSFIKTELKAALPALPAIPPANTTGRVTSYAAHMLLARLAFQESDVETLIAETDAVIDSKAYELVDYSTVFTNPSNHEIIWTLPLSSAGESTFTSYFVRNNIPFKFFPVIRYTETWLLRAYGKAMSNDLSGTKDAINTIRARSNKPVANPKNMDEAIAELGSLYKDELYREGFRYAFLVLTNQAKQVLADKGYKDHHMYLPIPSTAISMYPNMTQNAGY
;
A
#
# COMPACT_ATOMS: atom_id res chain seq x y z
N MET A 1 24.83 -27.37 60.58
CA MET A 1 24.83 -27.61 59.12
C MET A 1 23.73 -28.60 58.78
N LYS A 2 23.16 -28.45 57.58
CA LYS A 2 22.06 -29.21 56.93
C LYS A 2 20.64 -28.78 57.29
N LYS A 3 20.10 -27.94 56.39
CA LYS A 3 18.73 -27.47 56.26
C LYS A 3 17.81 -28.62 55.85
N ILE A 4 16.63 -28.68 56.47
CA ILE A 4 15.49 -29.51 56.07
C ILE A 4 14.41 -28.53 55.58
N LEU A 5 13.82 -28.81 54.41
CA LEU A 5 12.81 -27.96 53.76
C LEU A 5 11.80 -28.87 53.04
N ILE A 6 10.59 -28.99 53.57
CA ILE A 6 9.40 -29.62 52.94
C ILE A 6 8.16 -28.82 53.44
N PRO A 7 7.14 -28.57 52.59
CA PRO A 7 6.41 -27.31 52.54
C PRO A 7 5.13 -27.29 53.38
N VAL A 8 4.72 -26.08 53.79
CA VAL A 8 3.45 -25.81 54.46
C VAL A 8 2.50 -25.16 53.45
N LEU A 9 1.43 -25.87 53.11
CA LEU A 9 0.19 -25.30 52.59
C LEU A 9 -0.46 -24.48 53.73
N LEU A 10 -0.71 -23.20 53.51
CA LEU A 10 -1.65 -22.44 54.33
C LEU A 10 -2.61 -21.66 53.42
N CYS A 11 -3.88 -22.07 53.46
CA CYS A 11 -5.03 -21.31 52.99
C CYS A 11 -5.08 -19.94 53.67
N SER A 12 -5.13 -18.87 52.87
CA SER A 12 -5.40 -17.52 53.35
C SER A 12 -6.92 -17.25 53.39
N LEU A 13 -7.38 -17.15 54.63
CA LEU A 13 -8.53 -16.41 55.16
C LEU A 13 -9.32 -15.53 54.16
N TRP A 14 -10.55 -15.96 53.89
CA TRP A 14 -11.64 -15.12 53.40
C TRP A 14 -12.09 -14.17 54.51
N ALA A 15 -11.81 -12.88 54.37
CA ALA A 15 -12.43 -11.83 55.16
C ALA A 15 -13.60 -11.26 54.33
N CYS A 16 -14.82 -11.45 54.83
CA CYS A 16 -16.04 -10.85 54.29
C CYS A 16 -15.92 -9.33 54.22
N LYS A 17 -15.57 -8.78 53.05
CA LYS A 17 -16.01 -7.45 52.66
C LYS A 17 -17.45 -7.60 52.18
N LYS A 18 -18.38 -6.87 52.80
CA LYS A 18 -19.74 -6.70 52.28
C LYS A 18 -19.62 -6.32 50.80
N ASP A 19 -20.30 -7.08 49.96
CA ASP A 19 -20.57 -6.72 48.57
C ASP A 19 -21.37 -5.40 48.56
N GLU A 20 -20.67 -4.27 48.52
CA GLU A 20 -21.24 -3.07 47.92
C GLU A 20 -21.45 -3.45 46.45
N LYS A 21 -22.70 -3.77 46.12
CA LYS A 21 -23.12 -3.86 44.72
C LYS A 21 -22.57 -2.60 44.03
N PRO A 22 -21.84 -2.74 42.91
CA PRO A 22 -21.46 -1.56 42.14
C PRO A 22 -22.74 -0.77 41.91
N GLN A 23 -22.73 0.51 42.30
CA GLN A 23 -23.85 1.37 41.95
C GLN A 23 -24.05 1.22 40.44
N PRO A 24 -25.30 1.02 39.97
CA PRO A 24 -25.56 1.07 38.54
C PRO A 24 -24.97 2.39 38.07
N GLU A 25 -24.05 2.33 37.09
CA GLU A 25 -23.64 3.52 36.39
C GLU A 25 -24.91 4.28 36.01
N PRO A 26 -24.98 5.60 36.24
CA PRO A 26 -26.10 6.38 35.75
C PRO A 26 -26.28 6.00 34.27
N PRO A 27 -27.53 5.75 33.81
CA PRO A 27 -27.75 5.45 32.42
C PRO A 27 -27.08 6.55 31.60
N ALA A 28 -26.20 6.16 30.67
CA ALA A 28 -25.49 7.10 29.82
C ALA A 28 -26.52 8.10 29.26
N GLU A 29 -26.35 9.38 29.57
CA GLU A 29 -27.27 10.41 29.11
C GLU A 29 -27.29 10.34 27.58
N ILE A 30 -28.50 10.25 27.02
CA ILE A 30 -28.68 10.14 25.59
C ILE A 30 -28.39 11.53 25.00
N PRO A 31 -27.39 11.69 24.13
CA PRO A 31 -27.02 13.01 23.61
C PRO A 31 -28.14 13.60 22.73
N ASP A 32 -28.35 14.91 22.81
CA ASP A 32 -29.29 15.63 21.94
C ASP A 32 -28.70 15.85 20.53
N LEU A 33 -27.37 15.99 20.46
CA LEU A 33 -26.62 16.13 19.22
C LEU A 33 -25.33 15.32 19.25
N ILE A 34 -25.07 14.60 18.16
CA ILE A 34 -23.79 13.95 17.87
C ILE A 34 -23.23 14.59 16.60
N VAL A 35 -22.04 15.19 16.71
CA VAL A 35 -21.29 15.68 15.55
C VAL A 35 -20.13 14.72 15.28
N THR A 36 -20.16 14.02 14.14
CA THR A 36 -19.05 13.19 13.68
C THR A 36 -18.11 14.05 12.83
N VAL A 37 -16.85 14.17 13.25
CA VAL A 37 -15.83 14.95 12.57
C VAL A 37 -14.95 14.03 11.73
N TRP A 38 -14.87 14.34 10.44
CA TRP A 38 -14.08 13.62 9.44
C TRP A 38 -12.90 14.47 8.99
N ASP A 39 -11.70 13.92 9.01
CA ASP A 39 -10.49 14.54 8.47
C ASP A 39 -10.43 14.28 6.96
N ALA A 40 -10.89 15.25 6.18
CA ALA A 40 -10.93 15.21 4.71
C ALA A 40 -9.53 15.20 4.08
N THR A 41 -8.47 15.56 4.81
CA THR A 41 -7.09 15.44 4.31
C THR A 41 -6.65 13.99 4.22
N ARG A 42 -7.32 13.12 4.98
CA ARG A 42 -7.15 11.67 4.95
C ARG A 42 -8.22 10.98 4.12
N TRP A 43 -8.76 11.67 3.13
CA TRP A 43 -9.65 11.03 2.18
C TRP A 43 -8.87 10.02 1.34
N ASP A 44 -9.52 8.90 1.14
CA ASP A 44 -9.14 7.93 0.14
C ASP A 44 -10.42 7.35 -0.44
N LEU A 45 -10.24 6.36 -1.26
CA LEU A 45 -11.30 5.67 -1.98
C LEU A 45 -12.35 5.07 -1.09
N PHE A 46 -11.89 4.40 -0.05
CA PHE A 46 -12.73 3.70 0.90
C PHE A 46 -13.31 4.67 1.94
N HIS A 47 -12.84 5.92 1.93
CA HIS A 47 -13.14 6.96 2.91
C HIS A 47 -13.40 8.30 2.19
N THR A 48 -14.51 8.39 1.44
CA THR A 48 -14.85 9.56 0.59
C THR A 48 -15.07 10.86 1.35
N LYS A 49 -15.30 10.80 2.67
CA LYS A 49 -15.38 11.95 3.59
C LYS A 49 -14.08 12.21 4.35
N GLY A 50 -13.07 11.35 4.18
CA GLY A 50 -11.94 11.26 5.11
C GLY A 50 -12.13 10.19 6.19
N LEU A 51 -11.23 10.20 7.16
CA LEU A 51 -11.29 9.30 8.32
C LEU A 51 -11.84 10.02 9.56
N PRO A 52 -12.57 9.34 10.45
CA PRO A 52 -12.98 9.95 11.71
C PRO A 52 -11.76 10.45 12.50
N THR A 53 -11.84 11.66 13.06
CA THR A 53 -10.72 12.29 13.75
C THR A 53 -11.03 12.62 15.20
N ALA A 54 -10.24 12.01 16.10
CA ALA A 54 -10.22 12.37 17.51
C ALA A 54 -9.68 13.77 17.76
N ASP A 55 -9.98 14.31 18.94
CA ASP A 55 -9.47 15.57 19.48
C ASP A 55 -9.85 16.83 18.68
N ALA A 56 -10.72 16.70 17.69
CA ALA A 56 -11.30 17.84 17.01
C ALA A 56 -12.27 18.57 17.95
N LYS A 57 -12.15 19.90 18.04
CA LYS A 57 -13.07 20.74 18.80
C LYS A 57 -14.27 21.08 17.94
N VAL A 58 -15.46 20.97 18.52
CA VAL A 58 -16.73 21.32 17.90
C VAL A 58 -17.41 22.40 18.74
N GLN A 59 -17.82 23.48 18.10
CA GLN A 59 -18.42 24.65 18.72
C GLN A 59 -19.76 24.97 18.06
N LEU A 60 -20.78 25.20 18.87
CA LEU A 60 -22.13 25.57 18.43
C LEU A 60 -22.37 27.05 18.69
N PHE A 61 -22.85 27.78 17.69
CA PHE A 61 -23.18 29.20 17.78
C PHE A 61 -24.64 29.42 17.37
N THR A 62 -25.33 30.34 18.06
CA THR A 62 -26.73 30.71 17.75
C THR A 62 -26.85 31.96 16.90
N SER A 63 -25.78 32.76 16.77
CA SER A 63 -25.79 33.99 15.95
C SER A 63 -24.46 34.24 15.23
N LYS A 64 -24.52 35.01 14.11
CA LYS A 64 -23.33 35.50 13.39
C LYS A 64 -22.41 36.32 14.30
N LYS A 65 -22.99 37.12 15.18
CA LYS A 65 -22.25 37.95 16.12
C LYS A 65 -21.43 37.10 17.08
N ASP A 66 -22.05 36.08 17.67
CA ASP A 66 -21.36 35.19 18.61
C ASP A 66 -20.26 34.39 17.93
N PHE A 67 -20.47 33.98 16.67
CA PHE A 67 -19.45 33.36 15.85
C PHE A 67 -18.24 34.28 15.61
N LEU A 68 -18.47 35.53 15.17
CA LEU A 68 -17.39 36.50 14.92
C LEU A 68 -16.67 36.93 16.20
N ASP A 69 -17.38 37.01 17.32
CA ASP A 69 -16.83 37.36 18.62
C ASP A 69 -16.14 36.15 19.32
N GLY A 70 -16.18 34.95 18.73
CA GLY A 70 -15.59 33.73 19.28
C GLY A 70 -16.26 33.24 20.57
N ARG A 71 -17.58 33.40 20.68
CA ARG A 71 -18.40 33.08 21.87
C ARG A 71 -19.36 31.91 21.62
N PRO A 72 -18.90 30.65 21.65
CA PRO A 72 -19.77 29.51 21.43
C PRO A 72 -20.79 29.35 22.56
N THR A 73 -22.00 28.93 22.20
CA THR A 73 -23.05 28.56 23.17
C THR A 73 -22.74 27.20 23.80
N TYR A 74 -22.23 26.26 23.00
CA TYR A 74 -21.83 24.92 23.44
C TYR A 74 -20.49 24.54 22.82
N THR A 75 -19.72 23.69 23.50
CA THR A 75 -18.44 23.16 22.99
C THR A 75 -18.29 21.70 23.42
N ALA A 76 -17.80 20.86 22.52
CA ALA A 76 -17.44 19.47 22.79
C ALA A 76 -16.16 19.11 22.03
N THR A 77 -15.54 17.99 22.41
CA THR A 77 -14.36 17.44 21.75
C THR A 77 -14.68 16.05 21.21
N ALA A 78 -14.24 15.76 20.00
CA ALA A 78 -14.45 14.47 19.35
C ALA A 78 -13.66 13.33 20.01
N ASP A 79 -14.32 12.20 20.24
CA ASP A 79 -13.72 10.97 20.76
C ASP A 79 -12.89 10.21 19.71
N GLN A 80 -12.39 9.01 20.06
CA GLN A 80 -11.60 8.17 19.15
C GLN A 80 -12.37 7.72 17.89
N SER A 81 -13.70 7.74 17.93
CA SER A 81 -14.55 7.45 16.78
C SER A 81 -14.92 8.71 15.97
N GLY A 82 -14.31 9.85 16.31
CA GLY A 82 -14.58 11.15 15.69
C GLY A 82 -15.86 11.83 16.18
N LYS A 83 -16.51 11.32 17.24
CA LYS A 83 -17.82 11.83 17.68
C LYS A 83 -17.68 12.83 18.82
N ALA A 84 -18.19 14.04 18.61
CA ALA A 84 -18.39 15.05 19.65
C ALA A 84 -19.85 14.99 20.12
N LEU A 85 -20.05 14.66 21.39
CA LEU A 85 -21.37 14.49 22.01
C LEU A 85 -21.79 15.79 22.71
N PHE A 86 -23.03 16.22 22.49
CA PHE A 86 -23.63 17.35 23.16
C PHE A 86 -24.92 16.95 23.87
N GLU A 87 -25.01 17.36 25.14
CA GLU A 87 -26.12 17.10 26.05
C GLU A 87 -26.81 18.42 26.43
N ASN A 88 -28.11 18.36 26.70
CA ASN A 88 -28.96 19.48 27.09
C ASN A 88 -28.90 20.66 26.09
N VAL A 89 -28.90 20.35 24.79
CA VAL A 89 -28.86 21.37 23.73
C VAL A 89 -30.26 21.92 23.50
N THR A 90 -30.42 23.24 23.63
CA THR A 90 -31.71 23.88 23.41
C THR A 90 -32.12 23.73 21.95
N PRO A 91 -33.34 23.27 21.62
CA PRO A 91 -33.79 23.14 20.23
C PRO A 91 -33.72 24.48 19.48
N GLY A 92 -33.20 24.46 18.26
CA GLY A 92 -32.99 25.67 17.48
C GLY A 92 -31.97 25.48 16.35
N LYS A 93 -31.65 26.59 15.69
CA LYS A 93 -30.64 26.63 14.62
C LYS A 93 -29.27 26.94 15.18
N TYR A 94 -28.28 26.13 14.81
CA TYR A 94 -26.90 26.32 15.22
C TYR A 94 -25.95 26.30 14.03
N PHE A 95 -24.90 27.12 14.13
CA PHE A 95 -23.71 27.05 13.28
C PHE A 95 -22.69 26.17 13.97
N ILE A 96 -22.17 25.20 13.22
CA ILE A 96 -21.22 24.23 13.74
C ILE A 96 -19.85 24.54 13.17
N LEU A 97 -18.95 25.02 14.01
CA LEU A 97 -17.53 25.12 13.68
C LEU A 97 -16.83 23.90 14.25
N ALA A 98 -16.23 23.09 13.38
CA ALA A 98 -15.35 22.00 13.78
C ALA A 98 -13.93 22.31 13.32
N PHE A 99 -12.96 22.07 14.19
CA PHE A 99 -11.56 22.31 13.86
C PHE A 99 -10.59 21.42 14.63
N LYS A 100 -9.44 21.18 14.02
CA LYS A 100 -8.30 20.52 14.65
C LYS A 100 -7.03 21.15 14.09
N GLN A 101 -6.24 21.77 14.96
CA GLN A 101 -5.08 22.58 14.54
C GLN A 101 -5.53 23.65 13.52
N ASP A 102 -5.06 23.56 12.28
CA ASP A 102 -5.36 24.47 11.17
C ASP A 102 -6.44 23.93 10.20
N MET A 103 -6.92 22.70 10.41
CA MET A 103 -8.04 22.13 9.65
C MET A 103 -9.37 22.66 10.15
N LEU A 104 -10.21 23.14 9.23
CA LEU A 104 -11.49 23.79 9.49
C LEU A 104 -12.57 23.24 8.56
N ASN A 105 -13.84 23.37 8.94
CA ASN A 105 -14.98 23.14 8.05
C ASN A 105 -15.55 24.43 7.42
N ILE A 106 -15.17 25.60 7.94
CA ILE A 106 -15.66 26.93 7.55
C ILE A 106 -14.47 27.89 7.42
N TRP A 107 -14.43 28.68 6.34
CA TRP A 107 -13.45 29.76 6.13
C TRP A 107 -14.16 31.10 5.96
N THR A 108 -13.74 32.11 6.72
CA THR A 108 -14.39 33.43 6.77
C THR A 108 -13.48 34.54 6.27
N ASP A 109 -14.07 35.55 5.64
CA ASP A 109 -13.43 36.84 5.41
C ASP A 109 -13.55 37.74 6.66
N ALA A 110 -12.96 38.95 6.58
CA ALA A 110 -13.01 39.94 7.67
C ALA A 110 -14.43 40.42 8.04
N ASN A 111 -15.42 40.19 7.17
CA ASN A 111 -16.81 40.60 7.35
C ASN A 111 -17.72 39.44 7.80
N GLY A 112 -17.17 38.23 7.96
CA GLY A 112 -17.91 37.03 8.33
C GLY A 112 -18.65 36.37 7.17
N ASN A 113 -18.27 36.67 5.94
CA ASN A 113 -18.75 35.96 4.76
C ASN A 113 -17.89 34.71 4.53
N THR A 114 -18.52 33.65 4.08
CA THR A 114 -17.95 32.32 3.91
C THR A 114 -18.37 31.76 2.56
N MET A 115 -17.46 31.04 1.90
CA MET A 115 -17.91 30.14 0.84
C MET A 115 -18.57 28.93 1.50
N VAL A 116 -19.74 28.56 0.99
CA VAL A 116 -20.51 27.43 1.50
C VAL A 116 -19.87 26.14 0.99
N SER A 117 -19.29 25.34 1.89
CA SER A 117 -18.79 24.01 1.53
C SER A 117 -19.97 23.09 1.18
N ASP A 118 -19.81 22.32 0.12
CA ASP A 118 -20.80 21.37 -0.39
C ASP A 118 -20.29 19.93 -0.21
N THR A 119 -19.24 19.56 -0.94
CA THR A 119 -18.62 18.24 -0.91
C THR A 119 -17.09 18.33 -1.02
N LEU A 120 -16.41 17.20 -1.27
CA LEU A 120 -15.03 17.21 -1.74
C LEU A 120 -14.99 16.98 -3.26
N PHE A 121 -14.03 17.56 -3.97
CA PHE A 121 -13.76 17.22 -5.37
C PHE A 121 -13.29 15.77 -5.48
N GLN A 122 -14.04 14.93 -6.19
CA GLN A 122 -13.74 13.51 -6.32
C GLN A 122 -12.95 13.21 -7.59
N SER A 123 -12.94 14.12 -8.58
CA SER A 123 -12.06 13.93 -9.72
C SER A 123 -11.55 15.11 -10.51
N GLU A 124 -10.48 14.89 -11.29
CA GLU A 124 -10.04 15.85 -12.32
C GLU A 124 -11.12 16.07 -13.38
N THR A 125 -11.86 15.02 -13.72
CA THR A 125 -13.00 15.11 -14.65
C THR A 125 -14.07 16.00 -14.06
N GLU A 126 -14.39 15.85 -12.76
CA GLU A 126 -15.28 16.74 -12.03
C GLU A 126 -14.72 18.17 -12.02
N ILE A 127 -13.46 18.39 -11.65
CA ILE A 127 -12.82 19.72 -11.64
C ILE A 127 -12.88 20.42 -13.02
N LYS A 128 -12.79 19.65 -14.10
CA LYS A 128 -12.82 20.15 -15.48
C LYS A 128 -14.23 20.18 -16.09
N ASN A 129 -15.24 19.68 -15.41
CA ASN A 129 -16.60 19.60 -15.96
C ASN A 129 -17.24 21.00 -15.97
N PRO A 130 -17.65 21.53 -17.14
CA PRO A 130 -18.31 22.83 -17.20
C PRO A 130 -19.67 22.86 -16.48
N GLN A 131 -20.27 21.70 -16.15
CA GLN A 131 -21.51 21.62 -15.37
C GLN A 131 -21.29 21.67 -13.85
N THR A 132 -20.04 21.56 -13.40
CA THR A 132 -19.70 21.79 -11.99
C THR A 132 -19.07 23.16 -11.85
N PRO A 133 -19.29 23.84 -10.72
CA PRO A 133 -18.68 25.12 -10.48
C PRO A 133 -17.16 25.07 -10.59
N LEU A 134 -16.59 25.94 -11.41
CA LEU A 134 -15.17 26.01 -11.67
C LEU A 134 -14.46 26.76 -10.53
N GLN A 135 -13.65 26.06 -9.76
CA GLN A 135 -12.81 26.63 -8.72
C GLN A 135 -11.34 26.59 -9.17
N SER A 136 -10.74 27.79 -9.32
CA SER A 136 -9.33 27.91 -9.71
C SER A 136 -8.44 27.20 -8.68
N GLU A 137 -7.49 26.40 -9.16
CA GLU A 137 -6.54 25.63 -8.36
C GLU A 137 -7.13 24.49 -7.53
N ALA A 138 -8.39 24.11 -7.77
CA ALA A 138 -8.98 22.94 -7.13
C ALA A 138 -8.19 21.67 -7.47
N MET A 139 -7.87 20.89 -6.45
CA MET A 139 -7.32 19.55 -6.56
C MET A 139 -8.30 18.52 -6.01
N PRO A 140 -8.25 17.27 -6.46
CA PRO A 140 -9.08 16.24 -5.85
C PRO A 140 -8.81 16.09 -4.34
N GLY A 141 -9.87 16.02 -3.55
CA GLY A 141 -9.85 16.09 -2.09
C GLY A 141 -10.06 17.49 -1.51
N ASP A 142 -9.99 18.56 -2.33
CA ASP A 142 -10.34 19.91 -1.88
C ASP A 142 -11.84 20.00 -1.57
N PHE A 143 -12.20 20.92 -0.68
CA PHE A 143 -13.60 21.30 -0.53
C PHE A 143 -14.11 21.93 -1.82
N ARG A 144 -15.20 21.36 -2.32
CA ARG A 144 -16.05 21.95 -3.34
C ARG A 144 -16.93 22.99 -2.69
N PHE A 145 -16.82 24.24 -3.15
CA PHE A 145 -17.73 25.29 -2.76
C PHE A 145 -18.98 25.30 -3.65
N LYS A 146 -20.10 25.69 -3.05
CA LYS A 146 -21.37 25.87 -3.74
C LYS A 146 -21.33 27.15 -4.57
N ASP A 147 -21.71 27.02 -5.84
CA ASP A 147 -22.00 28.16 -6.71
C ASP A 147 -23.34 28.77 -6.28
N LEU A 148 -23.28 29.96 -5.71
CA LEU A 148 -24.45 30.63 -5.13
C LEU A 148 -25.17 31.48 -6.18
N ASN A 149 -24.46 31.98 -7.18
CA ASN A 149 -25.02 32.88 -8.19
C ASN A 149 -25.41 32.16 -9.50
N GLY A 150 -25.03 30.89 -9.66
CA GLY A 150 -25.36 30.03 -10.80
C GLY A 150 -24.54 30.30 -12.06
N ASP A 151 -23.39 30.99 -11.95
CA ASP A 151 -22.54 31.34 -13.09
C ASP A 151 -21.51 30.25 -13.47
N MET A 152 -21.49 29.14 -12.71
CA MET A 152 -20.57 28.01 -12.83
C MET A 152 -19.10 28.37 -12.58
N ILE A 153 -18.80 29.47 -11.90
CA ILE A 153 -17.45 29.93 -11.57
C ILE A 153 -17.39 30.32 -10.09
N ILE A 154 -16.73 29.50 -9.26
CA ILE A 154 -16.53 29.81 -7.85
C ILE A 154 -15.56 30.99 -7.69
N ASN A 155 -16.10 32.13 -7.26
CA ASN A 155 -15.34 33.36 -7.06
C ASN A 155 -15.86 34.18 -5.86
N ALA A 156 -15.45 35.46 -5.76
CA ALA A 156 -15.86 36.35 -4.68
C ALA A 156 -17.37 36.63 -4.64
N SER A 157 -18.11 36.27 -5.69
CA SER A 157 -19.57 36.37 -5.76
C SER A 157 -20.30 35.19 -5.08
N ASP A 158 -19.57 34.12 -4.73
CA ASP A 158 -20.10 32.90 -4.08
C ASP A 158 -19.86 32.87 -2.57
N VAL A 159 -19.70 34.04 -1.98
CA VAL A 159 -19.61 34.21 -0.53
C VAL A 159 -20.99 34.53 0.03
N ALA A 160 -21.41 33.79 1.05
CA ALA A 160 -22.62 34.07 1.83
C ALA A 160 -22.27 34.40 3.26
N GLU A 161 -23.21 34.94 4.03
CA GLU A 161 -23.01 35.02 5.48
C GLU A 161 -22.83 33.60 6.07
N VAL A 162 -22.02 33.47 7.13
CA VAL A 162 -21.83 32.19 7.85
C VAL A 162 -23.14 31.52 8.25
N THR A 163 -24.22 32.31 8.38
CA THR A 163 -25.55 31.81 8.74
C THR A 163 -26.20 30.90 7.71
N SER A 164 -25.64 30.86 6.50
CA SER A 164 -26.11 30.00 5.40
C SER A 164 -25.87 28.50 5.62
N LEU A 165 -24.95 28.11 6.52
CA LEU A 165 -24.66 26.72 6.93
C LEU A 165 -25.18 26.46 8.37
N SER A 166 -26.50 26.43 8.54
CA SER A 166 -27.14 26.17 9.84
C SER A 166 -27.75 24.76 9.94
N TYR A 167 -27.70 24.17 11.13
CA TYR A 167 -28.33 22.88 11.43
C TYR A 167 -29.49 23.05 12.40
N ASP A 168 -30.62 22.41 12.11
CA ASP A 168 -31.81 22.40 12.97
C ASP A 168 -31.70 21.25 14.00
N ILE A 169 -31.50 21.61 15.27
CA ILE A 169 -31.50 20.66 16.39
C ILE A 169 -32.91 20.51 16.93
N LYS A 170 -33.40 19.26 16.94
CA LYS A 170 -34.78 18.92 17.31
C LYS A 170 -34.94 18.71 18.82
N LYS A 171 -36.18 18.86 19.30
CA LYS A 171 -36.56 18.65 20.70
C LYS A 171 -36.64 17.18 21.11
N ASP A 172 -37.01 16.30 20.18
CA ASP A 172 -37.23 14.89 20.44
C ASP A 172 -36.39 14.05 19.47
N GLY A 173 -35.40 13.33 20.02
CA GLY A 173 -34.50 12.44 19.28
C GLY A 173 -33.08 12.97 19.10
N ILE A 174 -32.16 12.05 18.78
CA ILE A 174 -30.74 12.38 18.59
C ILE A 174 -30.56 13.02 17.21
N THR A 175 -30.08 14.25 17.17
CA THR A 175 -29.63 14.88 15.92
C THR A 175 -28.22 14.39 15.61
N THR A 176 -27.97 13.88 14.40
CA THR A 176 -26.62 13.49 13.96
C THR A 176 -26.16 14.38 12.80
N VAL A 177 -24.94 14.90 12.90
CA VAL A 177 -24.34 15.78 11.90
C VAL A 177 -22.97 15.23 11.53
N ASP A 178 -22.69 15.10 10.23
CA ASP A 178 -21.34 14.88 9.74
C ASP A 178 -20.69 16.21 9.37
N VAL A 179 -19.48 16.44 9.86
CA VAL A 179 -18.68 17.62 9.50
C VAL A 179 -17.31 17.17 9.01
N MET A 180 -16.95 17.59 7.80
CA MET A 180 -15.60 17.39 7.27
C MET A 180 -14.74 18.60 7.64
N ILE A 181 -13.54 18.37 8.15
CA ILE A 181 -12.51 19.38 8.36
C ILE A 181 -11.34 19.12 7.41
N GLY A 182 -10.72 20.19 6.91
CA GLY A 182 -9.54 20.09 6.05
C GLY A 182 -9.03 21.45 5.65
N TYR A 183 -8.45 21.55 4.45
CA TYR A 183 -7.87 22.77 3.91
C TYR A 183 -8.71 23.34 2.75
N LYS A 184 -8.71 24.68 2.63
CA LYS A 184 -9.38 25.40 1.52
C LYS A 184 -8.78 25.05 0.15
N SER A 185 -7.49 24.73 0.12
CA SER A 185 -6.78 24.19 -1.03
C SER A 185 -5.72 23.22 -0.51
N ASN A 186 -5.82 21.95 -0.90
CA ASN A 186 -4.82 20.92 -0.59
C ASN A 186 -3.58 21.01 -1.47
N SER A 187 -3.43 22.07 -2.29
CA SER A 187 -2.16 22.42 -2.93
C SER A 187 -0.99 22.56 -1.92
N LYS A 188 -1.31 22.60 -0.62
CA LYS A 188 -0.39 22.56 0.52
C LYS A 188 -0.70 21.44 1.54
N ALA A 189 -1.26 20.31 1.10
CA ALA A 189 -1.44 19.14 1.98
C ALA A 189 -0.16 18.92 2.79
N ASP A 190 -0.26 18.76 4.12
CA ASP A 190 0.87 18.79 5.07
C ASP A 190 2.02 17.88 4.60
N LEU A 191 2.91 18.47 3.79
CA LEU A 191 4.07 17.82 3.19
C LEU A 191 5.11 17.67 4.29
N PHE A 192 6.01 16.71 4.13
CA PHE A 192 7.15 16.62 5.01
C PHE A 192 8.01 17.88 4.82
N LYS A 193 8.40 18.50 5.93
CA LYS A 193 9.07 19.81 5.96
C LYS A 193 10.59 19.67 5.93
N THR A 194 11.09 18.47 6.26
CA THR A 194 12.51 18.17 6.34
C THR A 194 12.86 16.85 5.65
N THR A 195 14.11 16.71 5.20
CA THR A 195 14.61 15.44 4.63
C THR A 195 14.54 14.31 5.65
N ASP A 196 14.80 14.59 6.94
CA ASP A 196 14.75 13.60 8.02
C ASP A 196 13.34 13.03 8.24
N GLU A 197 12.31 13.87 8.09
CA GLU A 197 10.91 13.40 8.10
C GLU A 197 10.65 12.44 6.93
N VAL A 198 11.09 12.78 5.72
CA VAL A 198 10.93 11.91 4.55
C VAL A 198 11.69 10.59 4.75
N GLU A 199 12.92 10.63 5.25
CA GLU A 199 13.75 9.46 5.55
C GLU A 199 13.07 8.52 6.56
N THR A 200 12.51 9.09 7.63
CA THR A 200 11.77 8.36 8.66
C THR A 200 10.53 7.66 8.09
N GLN A 201 9.80 8.35 7.22
CA GLN A 201 8.60 7.82 6.59
C GLN A 201 8.95 6.74 5.56
N LEU A 202 10.04 6.91 4.81
CA LEU A 202 10.55 5.88 3.91
C LEU A 202 10.94 4.60 4.67
N ASN A 203 11.57 4.71 5.85
CA ASN A 203 11.91 3.55 6.69
C ASN A 203 10.66 2.80 7.19
N THR A 204 9.63 3.54 7.58
CA THR A 204 8.33 2.99 7.97
C THR A 204 7.68 2.27 6.79
N PHE A 205 7.68 2.91 5.62
CA PHE A 205 7.18 2.34 4.38
C PHE A 205 7.89 1.02 4.04
N ILE A 206 9.22 0.95 4.10
CA ILE A 206 10.00 -0.26 3.79
C ILE A 206 9.61 -1.42 4.71
N SER A 207 9.38 -1.14 5.99
CA SER A 207 8.95 -2.15 6.96
C SER A 207 7.58 -2.72 6.61
N ASN A 208 6.63 -1.85 6.24
CA ASN A 208 5.29 -2.27 5.81
C ASN A 208 5.30 -3.00 4.47
N LEU A 209 6.15 -2.57 3.54
CA LEU A 209 6.35 -3.22 2.24
C LEU A 209 6.84 -4.65 2.43
N GLY A 210 7.74 -4.91 3.39
CA GLY A 210 8.18 -6.27 3.74
C GLY A 210 7.00 -7.19 4.11
N VAL A 211 6.05 -6.70 4.90
CA VAL A 211 4.83 -7.47 5.25
C VAL A 211 3.98 -7.76 4.01
N GLY A 212 3.81 -6.77 3.14
CA GLY A 212 3.09 -6.91 1.88
C GLY A 212 3.72 -7.94 0.95
N HIS A 213 5.03 -7.85 0.76
CA HIS A 213 5.80 -8.76 -0.09
C HIS A 213 5.77 -10.20 0.43
N ASN A 214 5.85 -10.40 1.76
CA ASN A 214 5.70 -11.72 2.38
C ASN A 214 4.33 -12.36 2.06
N ARG A 215 3.25 -11.57 2.10
CA ARG A 215 1.91 -12.05 1.72
C ARG A 215 1.83 -12.39 0.24
N LEU A 216 2.47 -11.60 -0.61
CA LEU A 216 2.53 -11.86 -2.05
C LEU A 216 3.31 -13.14 -2.35
N ALA A 217 4.42 -13.40 -1.65
CA ALA A 217 5.19 -14.64 -1.79
C ALA A 217 4.40 -15.87 -1.35
N ILE A 218 3.58 -15.77 -0.28
CA ILE A 218 2.65 -16.85 0.11
C ILE A 218 1.61 -17.06 -0.99
N LEU A 219 0.99 -15.98 -1.48
CA LEU A 219 -0.03 -16.04 -2.53
C LEU A 219 0.50 -16.72 -3.80
N ASP A 220 1.69 -16.32 -4.27
CA ASP A 220 2.36 -16.95 -5.41
C ASP A 220 2.64 -18.45 -5.16
N GLY A 221 3.09 -18.81 -3.95
CA GLY A 221 3.34 -20.20 -3.57
C GLY A 221 2.09 -21.09 -3.63
N VAL A 222 0.95 -20.61 -3.11
CA VAL A 222 -0.30 -21.40 -3.12
C VAL A 222 -0.95 -21.44 -4.50
N LEU A 223 -0.80 -20.38 -5.30
CA LEU A 223 -1.26 -20.37 -6.69
C LEU A 223 -0.41 -21.29 -7.58
N SER A 224 0.78 -21.67 -7.13
CA SER A 224 1.69 -22.55 -7.86
C SER A 224 1.80 -23.94 -7.23
N ASP A 225 2.75 -24.74 -7.70
CA ASP A 225 3.09 -26.07 -7.21
C ASP A 225 4.16 -26.06 -6.09
N ASP A 226 4.38 -24.90 -5.45
CA ASP A 226 5.34 -24.70 -4.34
C ASP A 226 4.71 -24.87 -2.95
N ALA A 227 3.42 -24.63 -2.83
CA ALA A 227 2.69 -24.79 -1.58
C ALA A 227 1.25 -25.24 -1.79
N ASP A 228 0.66 -25.71 -0.71
CA ASP A 228 -0.76 -25.97 -0.56
C ASP A 228 -1.28 -25.22 0.67
N CYS A 229 -2.61 -25.23 0.88
CA CYS A 229 -3.21 -24.53 1.99
C CYS A 229 -3.25 -25.32 3.32
N SER A 230 -2.59 -26.48 3.43
CA SER A 230 -2.69 -27.36 4.62
C SER A 230 -2.18 -26.68 5.90
N ILE A 231 -1.14 -25.85 5.80
CA ILE A 231 -0.54 -25.10 6.91
C ILE A 231 -1.04 -23.63 6.93
N ILE A 232 -1.49 -23.12 5.78
CA ILE A 232 -1.84 -21.71 5.57
C ILE A 232 -3.30 -21.57 5.09
N THR A 233 -4.22 -22.03 5.92
CA THR A 233 -5.65 -22.21 5.60
C THR A 233 -6.37 -20.96 5.10
N TYR A 234 -5.91 -19.77 5.49
CA TYR A 234 -6.41 -18.48 4.98
C TYR A 234 -6.35 -18.37 3.44
N TRP A 235 -5.46 -19.13 2.80
CA TRP A 235 -5.21 -19.06 1.37
C TRP A 235 -5.83 -20.21 0.57
N CYS A 236 -6.71 -21.02 1.16
CA CYS A 236 -7.28 -22.19 0.50
C CYS A 236 -8.08 -21.89 -0.77
N ASP A 237 -8.74 -20.73 -0.85
CA ASP A 237 -9.46 -20.35 -2.08
C ASP A 237 -8.52 -20.14 -3.26
N TYR A 238 -7.29 -19.67 -3.00
CA TYR A 238 -6.26 -19.49 -4.02
C TYR A 238 -5.64 -20.82 -4.42
N ASP A 239 -5.32 -21.68 -3.46
CA ASP A 239 -4.81 -23.03 -3.70
C ASP A 239 -5.75 -23.89 -4.56
N LYS A 240 -7.07 -23.69 -4.42
CA LYS A 240 -8.11 -24.44 -5.14
C LYS A 240 -8.72 -23.69 -6.32
N PHE A 241 -8.21 -22.49 -6.64
CA PHE A 241 -8.75 -21.63 -7.70
C PHE A 241 -10.27 -21.39 -7.59
N THR A 242 -10.77 -21.20 -6.36
CA THR A 242 -12.17 -20.86 -6.04
C THR A 242 -12.37 -19.40 -5.63
N PHE A 243 -11.32 -18.59 -5.66
CA PHE A 243 -11.36 -17.17 -5.32
C PHE A 243 -12.15 -16.32 -6.34
N ASN A 244 -12.59 -15.15 -5.91
CA ASN A 244 -13.27 -14.15 -6.73
C ASN A 244 -12.85 -12.73 -6.31
N ALA A 245 -13.44 -11.71 -6.93
CA ALA A 245 -13.11 -10.30 -6.69
C ALA A 245 -13.32 -9.80 -5.25
N SER A 246 -14.06 -10.54 -4.42
CA SER A 246 -14.28 -10.21 -3.01
C SER A 246 -13.42 -11.05 -2.05
N THR A 247 -12.60 -11.98 -2.55
CA THR A 247 -11.71 -12.76 -1.70
C THR A 247 -10.62 -11.87 -1.09
N GLU A 248 -10.46 -11.93 0.22
CA GLU A 248 -9.71 -10.92 0.99
C GLU A 248 -8.21 -10.88 0.68
N GLY A 249 -7.54 -12.03 0.52
CA GLY A 249 -6.08 -12.09 0.40
C GLY A 249 -5.49 -11.18 -0.67
N ALA A 250 -5.94 -11.32 -1.91
CA ALA A 250 -5.58 -10.48 -3.05
C ALA A 250 -6.09 -9.04 -2.89
N THR A 251 -7.31 -8.85 -2.35
CA THR A 251 -7.86 -7.51 -2.06
C THR A 251 -6.96 -6.71 -1.12
N ASN A 252 -6.49 -7.34 -0.05
CA ASN A 252 -5.63 -6.70 0.94
C ASN A 252 -4.26 -6.34 0.36
N ILE A 253 -3.67 -7.21 -0.47
CA ILE A 253 -2.42 -6.90 -1.19
C ILE A 253 -2.62 -5.71 -2.11
N PHE A 254 -3.64 -5.76 -2.98
CA PHE A 254 -3.92 -4.72 -3.97
C PHE A 254 -4.11 -3.34 -3.32
N ASN A 255 -4.96 -3.26 -2.30
CA ASN A 255 -5.27 -2.02 -1.60
C ASN A 255 -4.05 -1.48 -0.84
N SER A 256 -3.29 -2.36 -0.17
CA SER A 256 -2.07 -1.95 0.53
C SER A 256 -1.03 -1.37 -0.44
N TYR A 257 -0.87 -1.97 -1.61
CA TYR A 257 0.12 -1.56 -2.60
C TYR A 257 -0.27 -0.26 -3.29
N LEU A 258 -1.55 -0.09 -3.64
CA LEU A 258 -2.06 1.18 -4.12
C LEU A 258 -1.88 2.29 -3.07
N GLY A 259 -2.24 2.05 -1.80
CA GLY A 259 -2.06 3.04 -0.73
C GLY A 259 -0.60 3.44 -0.53
N SER A 260 0.30 2.47 -0.65
CA SER A 260 1.76 2.66 -0.65
C SER A 260 2.25 3.60 -1.76
N ILE A 261 1.68 3.53 -2.98
CA ILE A 261 2.03 4.45 -4.08
C ILE A 261 1.71 5.91 -3.71
N LEU A 262 0.60 6.17 -3.01
CA LEU A 262 0.27 7.53 -2.58
C LEU A 262 1.26 8.09 -1.57
N TRP A 263 1.69 7.27 -0.61
CA TRP A 263 2.72 7.67 0.36
C TRP A 263 4.03 8.02 -0.33
N LEU A 264 4.44 7.22 -1.32
CA LEU A 264 5.64 7.49 -2.12
C LEU A 264 5.48 8.78 -2.95
N ASN A 265 4.31 9.03 -3.55
CA ASN A 265 4.01 10.28 -4.25
C ASN A 265 4.12 11.49 -3.31
N LYS A 266 3.55 11.39 -2.09
CA LYS A 266 3.64 12.43 -1.06
C LYS A 266 5.10 12.72 -0.67
N MET A 267 5.93 11.68 -0.51
CA MET A 267 7.36 11.85 -0.23
C MET A 267 8.07 12.59 -1.38
N LEU A 268 7.83 12.20 -2.64
CA LEU A 268 8.42 12.88 -3.81
C LEU A 268 8.00 14.36 -3.89
N LEU A 269 6.72 14.65 -3.68
CA LEU A 269 6.22 16.04 -3.65
C LEU A 269 6.87 16.85 -2.53
N SER A 270 7.06 16.25 -1.35
CA SER A 270 7.71 16.92 -0.22
C SER A 270 9.16 17.29 -0.55
N LEU A 271 9.93 16.36 -1.14
CA LEU A 271 11.32 16.62 -1.52
C LEU A 271 11.48 17.74 -2.55
N GLN A 272 10.49 17.96 -3.42
CA GLN A 272 10.51 19.08 -4.37
C GLN A 272 10.44 20.45 -3.68
N GLN A 273 9.91 20.51 -2.45
CA GLN A 273 9.76 21.75 -1.67
C GLN A 273 10.91 21.96 -0.66
N ILE A 274 11.71 20.93 -0.39
CA ILE A 274 12.81 20.98 0.58
C ILE A 274 14.10 21.38 -0.14
N ASN A 275 14.77 22.43 0.33
CA ASN A 275 16.09 22.82 -0.19
C ASN A 275 17.17 21.79 0.18
N GLY A 276 18.02 21.39 -0.77
CA GLY A 276 19.14 20.46 -0.55
C GLY A 276 19.28 19.43 -1.66
N ASP A 277 20.32 18.60 -1.58
CA ASP A 277 20.46 17.43 -2.44
C ASP A 277 19.72 16.23 -1.85
N HIS A 278 18.65 15.81 -2.53
CA HIS A 278 17.85 14.65 -2.17
C HIS A 278 17.84 13.60 -3.30
N SER A 279 18.86 13.59 -4.15
CA SER A 279 18.94 12.74 -5.35
C SER A 279 18.83 11.25 -5.02
N VAL A 280 19.60 10.78 -4.02
CA VAL A 280 19.56 9.38 -3.56
C VAL A 280 18.19 9.02 -3.00
N LEU A 281 17.60 9.88 -2.17
CA LEU A 281 16.30 9.64 -1.57
C LEU A 281 15.18 9.61 -2.61
N THR A 282 15.23 10.53 -3.58
CA THR A 282 14.35 10.53 -4.75
C THR A 282 14.47 9.24 -5.56
N ALA A 283 15.70 8.75 -5.77
CA ALA A 283 15.95 7.50 -6.48
C ALA A 283 15.40 6.28 -5.74
N GLN A 284 15.56 6.22 -4.41
CA GLN A 284 14.95 5.16 -3.58
C GLN A 284 13.44 5.14 -3.77
N ILE A 285 12.77 6.30 -3.60
CA ILE A 285 11.30 6.39 -3.67
C ILE A 285 10.77 5.98 -5.05
N ARG A 286 11.43 6.44 -6.14
CA ARG A 286 11.09 6.03 -7.50
C ARG A 286 11.26 4.53 -7.72
N ALA A 287 12.34 3.94 -7.22
CA ALA A 287 12.58 2.51 -7.32
C ALA A 287 11.51 1.68 -6.59
N TYR A 288 11.05 2.13 -5.41
CA TYR A 288 9.93 1.48 -4.71
C TYR A 288 8.60 1.59 -5.45
N ARG A 289 8.30 2.74 -6.07
CA ARG A 289 7.10 2.88 -6.92
C ARG A 289 7.15 1.90 -8.07
N ALA A 290 8.30 1.83 -8.75
CA ALA A 290 8.50 0.88 -9.84
C ALA A 290 8.34 -0.58 -9.38
N PHE A 291 8.93 -0.94 -8.24
CA PHE A 291 8.81 -2.27 -7.65
C PHE A 291 7.36 -2.64 -7.35
N ILE A 292 6.60 -1.77 -6.68
CA ILE A 292 5.18 -2.01 -6.38
C ILE A 292 4.37 -2.18 -7.67
N TYR A 293 4.59 -1.31 -8.67
CA TYR A 293 3.90 -1.42 -9.95
C TYR A 293 4.25 -2.71 -10.69
N LEU A 294 5.52 -3.12 -10.66
CA LEU A 294 5.97 -4.38 -11.23
C LEU A 294 5.28 -5.57 -10.55
N GLU A 295 5.25 -5.60 -9.22
CA GLU A 295 4.55 -6.65 -8.48
C GLU A 295 3.06 -6.67 -8.78
N LEU A 296 2.35 -5.54 -8.63
CA LEU A 296 0.93 -5.47 -8.96
C LEU A 296 0.65 -5.92 -10.40
N GLN A 297 1.47 -5.49 -11.36
CA GLN A 297 1.23 -5.77 -12.77
C GLN A 297 1.44 -7.26 -13.06
N THR A 298 2.41 -7.89 -12.39
CA THR A 298 2.68 -9.33 -12.48
C THR A 298 1.43 -10.16 -12.19
N TYR A 299 0.68 -9.80 -11.14
CA TYR A 299 -0.42 -10.63 -10.64
C TYR A 299 -1.82 -10.11 -10.98
N PHE A 300 -2.03 -8.80 -11.09
CA PHE A 300 -3.36 -8.19 -11.34
C PHE A 300 -3.53 -7.68 -12.77
N GLY A 301 -2.47 -7.65 -13.56
CA GLY A 301 -2.53 -7.24 -14.94
C GLY A 301 -2.50 -5.73 -15.16
N GLN A 302 -3.38 -5.20 -16.01
CA GLN A 302 -3.45 -3.75 -16.25
C GLN A 302 -3.90 -2.99 -15.00
N LEU A 303 -3.21 -1.88 -14.70
CA LEU A 303 -3.38 -1.11 -13.47
C LEU A 303 -3.60 0.37 -13.75
N PRO A 304 -4.22 1.11 -12.82
CA PRO A 304 -4.20 2.57 -12.88
C PRO A 304 -2.81 3.13 -12.58
N ILE A 305 -2.40 4.17 -13.32
CA ILE A 305 -1.15 4.90 -13.09
C ILE A 305 -1.44 6.16 -12.29
N ILE A 306 -0.79 6.30 -11.13
CA ILE A 306 -0.97 7.42 -10.21
C ILE A 306 0.34 8.21 -10.16
N LYS A 307 0.38 9.30 -10.93
CA LYS A 307 1.56 10.14 -11.11
C LYS A 307 1.74 11.14 -9.96
N ASN A 308 2.91 11.78 -9.95
CA ASN A 308 3.43 12.57 -8.84
C ASN A 308 2.53 13.74 -8.45
N GLU A 309 1.67 14.26 -9.33
CA GLU A 309 0.69 15.31 -8.99
C GLU A 309 -0.52 14.83 -8.17
N LYS A 310 -0.66 13.51 -7.91
CA LYS A 310 -1.84 12.94 -7.22
C LYS A 310 -1.43 12.25 -5.91
N ILE A 311 -1.87 12.82 -4.80
CA ILE A 311 -1.90 12.18 -3.47
C ILE A 311 -3.26 11.50 -3.23
N GLY A 312 -4.25 11.77 -4.08
CA GLY A 312 -5.57 11.16 -4.03
C GLY A 312 -5.79 10.16 -5.15
N PHE A 313 -6.78 9.31 -4.95
CA PHE A 313 -7.15 8.31 -5.91
C PHE A 313 -8.48 8.67 -6.55
N VAL A 314 -8.45 8.96 -7.83
CA VAL A 314 -9.47 9.80 -8.43
C VAL A 314 -9.69 9.31 -9.82
N ASP A 315 -10.93 8.91 -10.11
CA ASP A 315 -11.30 8.48 -11.46
C ASP A 315 -10.31 7.44 -12.01
N LEU A 316 -9.92 6.48 -11.15
CA LEU A 316 -8.92 5.50 -11.54
C LEU A 316 -9.50 4.65 -12.66
N LYS A 317 -8.81 4.71 -13.78
CA LYS A 317 -8.99 3.81 -14.91
C LYS A 317 -7.73 3.00 -15.12
N ARG A 318 -7.90 1.79 -15.61
CA ARG A 318 -6.76 0.93 -15.96
C ARG A 318 -6.03 1.55 -17.15
N ALA A 319 -4.73 1.71 -17.01
CA ALA A 319 -3.85 2.02 -18.13
C ALA A 319 -3.57 0.76 -18.95
N SER A 320 -3.09 0.91 -20.17
CA SER A 320 -2.60 -0.22 -20.95
C SER A 320 -1.38 -0.88 -20.29
N TRP A 321 -1.07 -2.11 -20.72
CA TRP A 321 0.12 -2.81 -20.25
C TRP A 321 1.38 -2.00 -20.53
N GLU A 322 1.45 -1.46 -21.74
CA GLU A 322 2.57 -0.69 -22.28
C GLU A 322 2.77 0.60 -21.48
N GLU A 323 1.69 1.30 -21.11
CA GLU A 323 1.78 2.51 -20.29
C GLU A 323 2.32 2.21 -18.89
N THR A 324 1.83 1.18 -18.22
CA THR A 324 2.31 0.81 -16.87
C THR A 324 3.76 0.33 -16.93
N ARG A 325 4.13 -0.47 -17.93
CA ARG A 325 5.51 -0.94 -18.13
C ARG A 325 6.46 0.21 -18.46
N SER A 326 6.04 1.13 -19.32
CA SER A 326 6.79 2.35 -19.61
C SER A 326 7.00 3.18 -18.36
N PHE A 327 5.98 3.31 -17.51
CA PHE A 327 6.09 4.01 -16.24
C PHE A 327 7.14 3.36 -15.32
N ILE A 328 7.08 2.04 -15.12
CA ILE A 328 8.08 1.28 -14.33
C ILE A 328 9.49 1.51 -14.90
N LYS A 329 9.66 1.37 -16.21
CA LYS A 329 10.94 1.55 -16.91
C LYS A 329 11.50 2.96 -16.73
N THR A 330 10.66 3.98 -16.85
CA THR A 330 11.04 5.38 -16.62
C THR A 330 11.46 5.62 -15.19
N GLU A 331 10.72 5.11 -14.19
CA GLU A 331 11.06 5.27 -12.78
C GLU A 331 12.42 4.63 -12.45
N LEU A 332 12.66 3.39 -12.88
CA LEU A 332 13.92 2.68 -12.62
C LEU A 332 15.11 3.32 -13.34
N LYS A 333 14.97 3.69 -14.62
CA LYS A 333 16.05 4.34 -15.38
C LYS A 333 16.40 5.71 -14.82
N ALA A 334 15.43 6.46 -14.30
CA ALA A 334 15.67 7.74 -13.64
C ALA A 334 16.33 7.58 -12.26
N ALA A 335 16.01 6.51 -11.53
CA ALA A 335 16.60 6.20 -10.23
C ALA A 335 18.05 5.70 -10.34
N LEU A 336 18.33 4.83 -11.33
CA LEU A 336 19.57 4.06 -11.46
C LEU A 336 20.86 4.88 -11.23
N PRO A 337 21.05 6.09 -11.81
CA PRO A 337 22.31 6.83 -11.66
C PRO A 337 22.62 7.32 -10.25
N ALA A 338 21.60 7.46 -9.40
CA ALA A 338 21.73 7.95 -8.03
C ALA A 338 21.56 6.84 -6.98
N LEU A 339 21.23 5.61 -7.39
CA LEU A 339 21.17 4.48 -6.47
C LEU A 339 22.59 4.00 -6.12
N PRO A 340 22.89 3.75 -4.84
CA PRO A 340 24.20 3.26 -4.43
C PRO A 340 24.41 1.80 -4.87
N ALA A 341 25.65 1.42 -5.16
CA ALA A 341 25.98 0.02 -5.50
C ALA A 341 25.80 -0.93 -4.31
N ILE A 342 26.04 -0.44 -3.09
CA ILE A 342 25.94 -1.17 -1.83
C ILE A 342 25.12 -0.31 -0.87
N PRO A 343 24.14 -0.87 -0.13
CA PRO A 343 23.36 -0.07 0.80
C PRO A 343 24.25 0.45 1.95
N PRO A 344 24.00 1.65 2.49
CA PRO A 344 24.67 2.13 3.69
C PRO A 344 24.53 1.16 4.87
N ALA A 345 25.52 1.14 5.77
CA ALA A 345 25.47 0.32 6.97
C ALA A 345 24.18 0.61 7.76
N ASN A 346 23.55 -0.45 8.30
CA ASN A 346 22.30 -0.40 9.07
C ASN A 346 21.06 0.10 8.29
N THR A 347 21.06 0.04 6.96
CA THR A 347 19.90 0.44 6.12
C THR A 347 19.28 -0.73 5.36
N THR A 348 18.82 -1.75 6.10
CA THR A 348 18.13 -2.92 5.53
C THR A 348 16.95 -2.51 4.66
N GLY A 349 16.82 -3.12 3.48
CA GLY A 349 15.72 -2.83 2.57
C GLY A 349 15.99 -1.75 1.53
N ARG A 350 17.05 -0.94 1.67
CA ARG A 350 17.40 0.08 0.64
C ARG A 350 17.70 -0.57 -0.71
N VAL A 351 17.23 0.06 -1.77
CA VAL A 351 17.43 -0.41 -3.15
C VAL A 351 18.84 -0.02 -3.61
N THR A 352 19.58 -0.96 -4.17
CA THR A 352 20.88 -0.71 -4.82
C THR A 352 20.72 -0.53 -6.32
N SER A 353 21.76 -0.04 -7.00
CA SER A 353 21.80 -0.03 -8.46
C SER A 353 21.62 -1.45 -9.04
N TYR A 354 22.22 -2.47 -8.44
CA TYR A 354 22.06 -3.87 -8.88
C TYR A 354 20.68 -4.46 -8.60
N ALA A 355 20.03 -4.05 -7.50
CA ALA A 355 18.63 -4.38 -7.28
C ALA A 355 17.75 -3.74 -8.37
N ALA A 356 18.01 -2.49 -8.76
CA ALA A 356 17.29 -1.83 -9.84
C ALA A 356 17.54 -2.48 -11.22
N HIS A 357 18.77 -2.92 -11.53
CA HIS A 357 19.06 -3.76 -12.70
C HIS A 357 18.22 -5.04 -12.70
N MET A 358 18.13 -5.73 -11.56
CA MET A 358 17.29 -6.93 -11.45
C MET A 358 15.78 -6.65 -11.59
N LEU A 359 15.29 -5.49 -11.12
CA LEU A 359 13.91 -5.07 -11.36
C LEU A 359 13.66 -4.78 -12.86
N LEU A 360 14.62 -4.16 -13.55
CA LEU A 360 14.58 -3.99 -15.00
C LEU A 360 14.62 -5.33 -15.75
N ALA A 361 15.43 -6.29 -15.28
CA ALA A 361 15.47 -7.65 -15.83
C ALA A 361 14.12 -8.37 -15.66
N ARG A 362 13.47 -8.29 -14.48
CA ARG A 362 12.12 -8.83 -14.26
C ARG A 362 11.09 -8.20 -15.19
N LEU A 363 11.14 -6.88 -15.38
CA LEU A 363 10.27 -6.20 -16.34
C LEU A 363 10.52 -6.67 -17.77
N ALA A 364 11.78 -6.77 -18.19
CA ALA A 364 12.17 -7.25 -19.51
C ALA A 364 11.72 -8.70 -19.76
N PHE A 365 11.78 -9.56 -18.74
CA PHE A 365 11.22 -10.90 -18.80
C PHE A 365 9.70 -10.89 -19.06
N GLN A 366 8.94 -10.02 -18.38
CA GLN A 366 7.49 -9.86 -18.63
C GLN A 366 7.16 -9.29 -20.01
N GLU A 367 8.05 -8.47 -20.56
CA GLU A 367 7.95 -7.90 -21.90
C GLU A 367 8.40 -8.86 -22.99
N SER A 368 9.02 -9.99 -22.63
CA SER A 368 9.79 -10.82 -23.57
C SER A 368 10.86 -10.02 -24.32
N ASP A 369 11.39 -8.95 -23.70
CA ASP A 369 12.47 -8.13 -24.20
C ASP A 369 13.82 -8.82 -23.89
N VAL A 370 14.21 -9.71 -24.80
CA VAL A 370 15.38 -10.59 -24.63
C VAL A 370 16.69 -9.81 -24.54
N GLU A 371 16.82 -8.74 -25.32
CA GLU A 371 18.04 -7.93 -25.35
C GLU A 371 18.24 -7.21 -24.01
N THR A 372 17.21 -6.53 -23.52
CA THR A 372 17.26 -5.87 -22.21
C THR A 372 17.44 -6.91 -21.10
N LEU A 373 16.75 -8.05 -21.14
CA LEU A 373 16.90 -9.09 -20.13
C LEU A 373 18.35 -9.57 -19.97
N ILE A 374 19.03 -9.84 -21.09
CA ILE A 374 20.45 -10.24 -21.07
C ILE A 374 21.31 -9.08 -20.58
N ALA A 375 21.13 -7.87 -21.10
CA ALA A 375 21.95 -6.72 -20.74
C ALA A 375 21.87 -6.38 -19.23
N GLU A 376 20.66 -6.40 -18.66
CA GLU A 376 20.46 -6.08 -17.24
C GLU A 376 20.99 -7.19 -16.31
N THR A 377 20.92 -8.46 -16.73
CA THR A 377 21.52 -9.57 -15.96
C THR A 377 23.04 -9.61 -16.09
N ASP A 378 23.59 -9.33 -17.28
CA ASP A 378 25.03 -9.20 -17.51
C ASP A 378 25.60 -8.03 -16.69
N ALA A 379 24.90 -6.90 -16.57
CA ALA A 379 25.33 -5.78 -15.72
C ALA A 379 25.56 -6.20 -14.25
N VAL A 380 24.75 -7.12 -13.71
CA VAL A 380 24.91 -7.65 -12.36
C VAL A 380 26.05 -8.67 -12.30
N ILE A 381 26.15 -9.59 -13.27
CA ILE A 381 27.20 -10.63 -13.29
C ILE A 381 28.59 -10.02 -13.52
N ASP A 382 28.73 -9.12 -14.49
CA ASP A 382 29.99 -8.48 -14.86
C ASP A 382 30.50 -7.53 -13.78
N SER A 383 29.62 -7.06 -12.90
CA SER A 383 30.01 -6.27 -11.72
C SER A 383 30.94 -7.01 -10.77
N LYS A 384 30.85 -8.35 -10.73
CA LYS A 384 31.52 -9.23 -9.76
C LYS A 384 31.24 -8.87 -8.31
N ALA A 385 30.15 -8.14 -8.04
CA ALA A 385 29.74 -7.75 -6.70
C ALA A 385 29.05 -8.88 -5.92
N TYR A 386 28.58 -9.91 -6.64
CA TYR A 386 27.83 -11.03 -6.09
C TYR A 386 28.41 -12.36 -6.56
N GLU A 387 28.20 -13.40 -5.75
CA GLU A 387 28.59 -14.78 -6.06
C GLU A 387 27.54 -15.77 -5.57
N LEU A 388 27.49 -16.95 -6.18
CA LEU A 388 26.67 -18.04 -5.69
C LEU A 388 27.35 -18.62 -4.45
N VAL A 389 26.68 -18.58 -3.30
CA VAL A 389 27.18 -19.16 -2.06
C VAL A 389 26.67 -20.60 -1.91
N ASP A 390 27.25 -21.36 -0.97
CA ASP A 390 26.71 -22.68 -0.64
C ASP A 390 25.24 -22.54 -0.23
N TYR A 391 24.36 -23.30 -0.89
CA TYR A 391 22.91 -23.23 -0.69
C TYR A 391 22.53 -23.40 0.78
N SER A 392 23.25 -24.26 1.52
CA SER A 392 23.01 -24.50 2.94
C SER A 392 23.25 -23.27 3.82
N THR A 393 23.98 -22.27 3.32
CA THR A 393 24.34 -21.05 4.03
C THR A 393 23.61 -19.81 3.54
N VAL A 394 22.94 -19.85 2.38
CA VAL A 394 22.25 -18.69 1.75
C VAL A 394 21.34 -17.97 2.73
N PHE A 395 20.57 -18.70 3.53
CA PHE A 395 19.56 -18.13 4.42
C PHE A 395 20.05 -17.96 5.87
N THR A 396 21.35 -18.11 6.12
CA THR A 396 21.93 -18.00 7.48
C THR A 396 22.33 -16.56 7.84
N ASN A 397 22.66 -15.75 6.83
CA ASN A 397 23.11 -14.38 7.01
C ASN A 397 22.64 -13.51 5.82
N PRO A 398 21.83 -12.45 6.03
CA PRO A 398 21.38 -11.59 4.93
C PRO A 398 22.51 -10.79 4.26
N SER A 399 23.68 -10.69 4.89
CA SER A 399 24.86 -9.97 4.35
C SER A 399 25.79 -10.85 3.51
N ASN A 400 25.39 -12.07 3.15
CA ASN A 400 26.19 -12.90 2.24
C ASN A 400 26.17 -12.33 0.81
N HIS A 401 27.12 -12.76 -0.02
CA HIS A 401 27.32 -12.24 -1.37
C HIS A 401 26.30 -12.75 -2.41
N GLU A 402 25.33 -13.58 -2.05
CA GLU A 402 24.25 -14.00 -2.95
C GLU A 402 23.01 -13.10 -2.83
N ILE A 403 22.80 -12.43 -1.70
CA ILE A 403 21.62 -11.58 -1.48
C ILE A 403 21.83 -10.23 -2.17
N ILE A 404 21.07 -9.97 -3.23
CA ILE A 404 21.08 -8.68 -3.93
C ILE A 404 20.19 -7.69 -3.18
N TRP A 405 19.00 -8.14 -2.76
CA TRP A 405 18.05 -7.30 -2.06
C TRP A 405 17.15 -8.09 -1.13
N THR A 406 16.88 -7.54 0.06
CA THR A 406 16.02 -8.14 1.08
C THR A 406 15.25 -7.05 1.80
N LEU A 407 13.99 -7.30 2.13
CA LEU A 407 13.15 -6.42 2.94
C LEU A 407 13.17 -6.91 4.40
N PRO A 408 13.04 -5.99 5.37
CA PRO A 408 13.00 -6.37 6.78
C PRO A 408 11.78 -7.26 7.07
N LEU A 409 11.99 -8.31 7.87
CA LEU A 409 10.88 -9.04 8.49
C LEU A 409 10.38 -8.23 9.68
N SER A 410 9.09 -7.90 9.66
CA SER A 410 8.42 -7.28 10.80
C SER A 410 7.75 -8.37 11.67
N SER A 411 7.63 -8.12 12.97
CA SER A 411 6.89 -9.00 13.88
C SER A 411 5.39 -9.11 13.56
N ALA A 412 4.84 -8.11 12.84
CA ALA A 412 3.47 -8.14 12.36
C ALA A 412 3.34 -9.09 11.15
N GLY A 413 2.52 -10.14 11.29
CA GLY A 413 2.31 -11.16 10.26
C GLY A 413 3.40 -12.25 10.19
N GLU A 414 4.33 -12.24 11.15
CA GLU A 414 5.48 -13.15 11.18
C GLU A 414 5.07 -14.62 11.32
N SER A 415 4.01 -14.95 12.08
CA SER A 415 3.66 -16.36 12.39
C SER A 415 3.24 -17.18 11.16
N THR A 416 2.42 -16.63 10.27
CA THR A 416 2.00 -17.33 9.04
C THR A 416 3.16 -17.45 8.07
N PHE A 417 3.90 -16.35 7.86
CA PHE A 417 5.02 -16.35 6.92
C PHE A 417 6.16 -17.26 7.37
N THR A 418 6.51 -17.27 8.65
CA THR A 418 7.54 -18.17 9.20
C THR A 418 7.13 -19.64 9.18
N SER A 419 5.83 -19.95 9.14
CA SER A 419 5.32 -21.31 8.93
C SER A 419 5.39 -21.74 7.45
N TYR A 420 5.26 -20.78 6.54
CA TYR A 420 5.37 -20.99 5.09
C TYR A 420 6.83 -21.11 4.63
N PHE A 421 7.68 -20.17 5.05
CA PHE A 421 9.06 -20.02 4.61
C PHE A 421 10.03 -20.79 5.52
N VAL A 422 9.95 -22.13 5.42
CA VAL A 422 10.78 -23.08 6.17
C VAL A 422 11.68 -23.89 5.25
N ARG A 423 12.88 -24.26 5.72
CA ARG A 423 13.71 -25.33 5.11
C ARG A 423 14.18 -26.25 6.22
N ASN A 424 14.07 -27.56 6.03
CA ASN A 424 14.44 -28.57 7.02
C ASN A 424 13.83 -28.30 8.42
N ASN A 425 12.57 -27.84 8.47
CA ASN A 425 11.87 -27.43 9.69
C ASN A 425 12.49 -26.26 10.47
N ILE A 426 13.37 -25.48 9.84
CA ILE A 426 13.97 -24.26 10.42
C ILE A 426 13.32 -23.05 9.74
N PRO A 427 12.60 -22.20 10.50
CA PRO A 427 12.17 -20.88 10.03
C PRO A 427 13.36 -19.94 9.86
N PHE A 428 13.39 -19.17 8.79
CA PHE A 428 14.45 -18.18 8.55
C PHE A 428 14.12 -16.80 9.09
N LYS A 429 15.17 -16.08 9.49
CA LYS A 429 15.10 -14.74 10.10
C LYS A 429 15.19 -13.58 9.11
N PHE A 430 15.27 -13.87 7.82
CA PHE A 430 15.13 -12.87 6.76
C PHE A 430 14.58 -13.52 5.49
N PHE A 431 14.04 -12.68 4.60
CA PHE A 431 13.45 -13.11 3.34
C PHE A 431 14.06 -12.30 2.18
N PRO A 432 14.79 -12.95 1.26
CA PRO A 432 15.35 -12.23 0.12
C PRO A 432 14.26 -11.92 -0.91
N VAL A 433 14.26 -10.67 -1.40
CA VAL A 433 13.41 -10.28 -2.54
C VAL A 433 14.09 -10.64 -3.85
N ILE A 434 15.41 -10.49 -3.91
CA ILE A 434 16.24 -10.75 -5.10
C ILE A 434 17.56 -11.40 -4.65
N ARG A 435 17.93 -12.51 -5.29
CA ARG A 435 19.21 -13.19 -5.11
C ARG A 435 19.93 -13.37 -6.42
N TYR A 436 21.25 -13.51 -6.36
CA TYR A 436 22.09 -13.73 -7.53
C TYR A 436 21.76 -15.01 -8.30
N THR A 437 21.20 -16.02 -7.62
CA THR A 437 20.64 -17.21 -8.30
C THR A 437 19.56 -16.84 -9.32
N GLU A 438 18.68 -15.88 -9.02
CA GLU A 438 17.66 -15.41 -9.95
C GLU A 438 18.28 -14.72 -11.17
N THR A 439 19.38 -13.97 -10.99
CA THR A 439 20.13 -13.35 -12.09
C THR A 439 20.56 -14.38 -13.13
N TRP A 440 21.13 -15.51 -12.69
CA TRP A 440 21.55 -16.59 -13.58
C TRP A 440 20.37 -17.28 -14.25
N LEU A 441 19.26 -17.48 -13.54
CA LEU A 441 18.05 -18.10 -14.08
C LEU A 441 17.42 -17.21 -15.18
N LEU A 442 17.27 -15.92 -14.92
CA LEU A 442 16.76 -14.94 -15.88
C LEU A 442 17.69 -14.80 -17.09
N ARG A 443 19.01 -14.79 -16.86
CA ARG A 443 19.99 -14.79 -17.95
C ARG A 443 19.87 -16.04 -18.81
N ALA A 444 19.79 -17.22 -18.20
CA ALA A 444 19.65 -18.48 -18.93
C ALA A 444 18.38 -18.49 -19.79
N TYR A 445 17.28 -17.93 -19.28
CA TYR A 445 16.05 -17.72 -20.04
C TYR A 445 16.24 -16.75 -21.21
N GLY A 446 16.88 -15.59 -21.00
CA GLY A 446 17.20 -14.66 -22.08
C GLY A 446 18.08 -15.29 -23.17
N LYS A 447 19.12 -16.05 -22.78
CA LYS A 447 19.95 -16.82 -23.72
C LYS A 447 19.14 -17.86 -24.48
N ALA A 448 18.20 -18.52 -23.81
CA ALA A 448 17.29 -19.46 -24.45
C ALA A 448 16.44 -18.74 -25.52
N MET A 449 15.76 -17.65 -25.15
CA MET A 449 14.90 -16.92 -26.09
C MET A 449 15.66 -16.24 -27.24
N SER A 450 16.98 -16.03 -27.12
CA SER A 450 17.85 -15.58 -28.21
C SER A 450 18.46 -16.72 -29.05
N ASN A 451 18.00 -17.97 -28.86
CA ASN A 451 18.52 -19.19 -29.49
C ASN A 451 20.00 -19.50 -29.18
N ASP A 452 20.55 -18.94 -28.10
CA ASP A 452 21.90 -19.25 -27.60
C ASP A 452 21.86 -20.44 -26.63
N LEU A 453 21.69 -21.65 -27.19
CA LEU A 453 21.64 -22.89 -26.41
C LEU A 453 22.95 -23.16 -25.64
N SER A 454 24.11 -22.67 -26.14
CA SER A 454 25.38 -22.81 -25.43
C SER A 454 25.38 -21.95 -24.17
N GLY A 455 25.04 -20.67 -24.30
CA GLY A 455 24.94 -19.75 -23.17
C GLY A 455 23.89 -20.18 -22.14
N THR A 456 22.76 -20.74 -22.59
CA THR A 456 21.76 -21.33 -21.69
C THR A 456 22.32 -22.49 -20.88
N LYS A 457 23.04 -23.43 -21.53
CA LYS A 457 23.66 -24.57 -20.84
C LYS A 457 24.68 -24.11 -19.81
N ASP A 458 25.50 -23.13 -20.17
CA ASP A 458 26.52 -22.61 -19.27
C ASP A 458 25.87 -22.02 -18.02
N ALA A 459 24.85 -21.16 -18.19
CA ALA A 459 24.14 -20.55 -17.07
C ALA A 459 23.39 -21.56 -16.19
N ILE A 460 22.71 -22.56 -16.78
CA ILE A 460 22.06 -23.65 -16.03
C ILE A 460 23.12 -24.42 -15.21
N ASN A 461 24.22 -24.79 -15.83
CA ASN A 461 25.24 -25.60 -15.18
C ASN A 461 26.04 -24.84 -14.12
N THR A 462 26.14 -23.50 -14.22
CA THR A 462 26.67 -22.65 -13.15
C THR A 462 25.87 -22.83 -11.85
N ILE A 463 24.53 -22.82 -11.93
CA ILE A 463 23.67 -23.01 -10.74
C ILE A 463 23.72 -24.47 -10.27
N ARG A 464 23.64 -25.44 -11.20
CA ARG A 464 23.67 -26.87 -10.86
C ARG A 464 24.98 -27.27 -10.17
N ALA A 465 26.11 -26.69 -10.59
CA ALA A 465 27.40 -26.91 -9.97
C ALA A 465 27.41 -26.46 -8.49
N ARG A 466 26.80 -25.31 -8.16
CA ARG A 466 26.65 -24.86 -6.76
C ARG A 466 25.94 -25.92 -5.91
N SER A 467 24.86 -26.48 -6.44
CA SER A 467 24.00 -27.41 -5.71
C SER A 467 24.47 -28.88 -5.82
N ASN A 468 25.69 -29.13 -6.29
CA ASN A 468 26.25 -30.46 -6.56
C ASN A 468 25.32 -31.37 -7.42
N LYS A 469 24.55 -30.77 -8.32
CA LYS A 469 23.65 -31.49 -9.22
C LYS A 469 24.42 -31.95 -10.47
N PRO A 470 24.08 -33.11 -11.07
CA PRO A 470 24.71 -33.58 -12.32
C PRO A 470 24.60 -32.55 -13.44
N VAL A 471 25.57 -32.47 -14.34
CA VAL A 471 25.52 -31.55 -15.50
C VAL A 471 24.27 -31.81 -16.34
N ALA A 472 23.50 -30.77 -16.63
CA ALA A 472 22.38 -30.81 -17.57
C ALA A 472 22.88 -30.54 -19.00
N ASN A 473 22.29 -31.23 -19.98
CA ASN A 473 22.64 -31.08 -21.40
C ASN A 473 21.40 -31.10 -22.30
N PRO A 474 20.50 -30.11 -22.16
CA PRO A 474 19.33 -29.97 -23.02
C PRO A 474 19.74 -29.93 -24.49
N LYS A 475 19.03 -30.66 -25.35
CA LYS A 475 19.37 -30.79 -26.78
C LYS A 475 18.72 -29.74 -27.66
N ASN A 476 17.68 -29.10 -27.16
CA ASN A 476 16.88 -28.10 -27.86
C ASN A 476 16.32 -27.10 -26.85
N MET A 477 15.56 -26.12 -27.36
CA MET A 477 14.99 -25.06 -26.56
C MET A 477 13.95 -25.55 -25.56
N ASP A 478 13.08 -26.48 -25.97
CA ASP A 478 12.01 -27.01 -25.13
C ASP A 478 12.59 -27.75 -23.92
N GLU A 479 13.62 -28.57 -24.12
CA GLU A 479 14.34 -29.22 -23.04
C GLU A 479 15.03 -28.21 -22.11
N ALA A 480 15.56 -27.11 -22.65
CA ALA A 480 16.21 -26.08 -21.85
C ALA A 480 15.20 -25.29 -20.99
N ILE A 481 14.03 -24.95 -21.54
CA ILE A 481 12.95 -24.28 -20.81
C ILE A 481 12.35 -25.20 -19.74
N ALA A 482 12.21 -26.49 -20.02
CA ALA A 482 11.77 -27.47 -19.03
C ALA A 482 12.77 -27.59 -17.86
N GLU A 483 14.07 -27.67 -18.17
CA GLU A 483 15.13 -27.69 -17.16
C GLU A 483 15.14 -26.42 -16.31
N LEU A 484 14.99 -25.24 -16.93
CA LEU A 484 14.86 -23.97 -16.21
C LEU A 484 13.64 -23.94 -15.30
N GLY A 485 12.51 -24.48 -15.75
CA GLY A 485 11.31 -24.60 -14.94
C GLY A 485 11.53 -25.47 -13.69
N SER A 486 12.26 -26.58 -13.81
CA SER A 486 12.65 -27.41 -12.66
C SER A 486 13.62 -26.66 -11.73
N LEU A 487 14.60 -25.97 -12.31
CA LEU A 487 15.64 -25.29 -11.54
C LEU A 487 15.09 -24.09 -10.77
N TYR A 488 14.19 -23.31 -11.37
CA TYR A 488 13.46 -22.24 -10.68
C TYR A 488 12.75 -22.76 -9.42
N LYS A 489 12.04 -23.88 -9.56
CA LYS A 489 11.33 -24.52 -8.45
C LYS A 489 12.29 -24.93 -7.34
N ASP A 490 13.38 -25.61 -7.71
CA ASP A 490 14.32 -26.15 -6.74
C ASP A 490 15.11 -25.06 -6.00
N GLU A 491 15.49 -24.01 -6.72
CA GLU A 491 16.46 -23.02 -6.24
C GLU A 491 15.81 -21.78 -5.61
N LEU A 492 14.57 -21.45 -6.01
CA LEU A 492 13.78 -20.32 -5.49
C LEU A 492 12.49 -20.80 -4.78
N TYR A 493 12.47 -22.04 -4.28
CA TYR A 493 11.30 -22.67 -3.66
C TYR A 493 10.62 -21.75 -2.63
N ARG A 494 9.33 -21.42 -2.81
CA ARG A 494 8.58 -20.55 -1.89
C ARG A 494 9.15 -19.14 -1.71
N GLU A 495 9.96 -18.65 -2.64
CA GLU A 495 10.48 -17.27 -2.62
C GLU A 495 9.63 -16.29 -3.43
N GLY A 496 8.52 -16.79 -3.97
CA GLY A 496 7.65 -16.05 -4.88
C GLY A 496 8.09 -16.18 -6.34
N PHE A 497 7.30 -15.59 -7.23
CA PHE A 497 7.49 -15.62 -8.68
C PHE A 497 7.35 -17.00 -9.37
N ARG A 498 7.08 -18.09 -8.65
CA ARG A 498 6.86 -19.42 -9.25
C ARG A 498 5.57 -19.44 -10.07
N TYR A 499 4.48 -18.92 -9.53
CA TYR A 499 3.22 -18.83 -10.26
C TYR A 499 3.36 -17.89 -11.46
N ALA A 500 3.94 -16.71 -11.24
CA ALA A 500 4.20 -15.75 -12.30
C ALA A 500 5.05 -16.36 -13.43
N PHE A 501 6.11 -17.10 -13.09
CA PHE A 501 6.94 -17.81 -14.06
C PHE A 501 6.14 -18.82 -14.86
N LEU A 502 5.32 -19.66 -14.21
CA LEU A 502 4.48 -20.64 -14.90
C LEU A 502 3.49 -19.98 -15.87
N VAL A 503 2.92 -18.83 -15.50
CA VAL A 503 2.02 -18.06 -16.38
C VAL A 503 2.80 -17.47 -17.57
N LEU A 504 3.91 -16.78 -17.31
CA LEU A 504 4.72 -16.10 -18.33
C LEU A 504 5.38 -17.06 -19.31
N THR A 505 5.65 -18.30 -18.89
CA THR A 505 6.21 -19.36 -19.75
C THR A 505 5.16 -20.32 -20.31
N ASN A 506 3.86 -20.02 -20.13
CA ASN A 506 2.73 -20.83 -20.62
C ASN A 506 2.72 -22.29 -20.10
N GLN A 507 3.22 -22.51 -18.88
CA GLN A 507 3.24 -23.82 -18.20
C GLN A 507 2.11 -23.98 -17.17
N ALA A 508 1.48 -22.88 -16.74
CA ALA A 508 0.47 -22.86 -15.68
C ALA A 508 -0.68 -23.86 -15.91
N LYS A 509 -1.23 -23.91 -17.13
CA LYS A 509 -2.33 -24.82 -17.47
C LYS A 509 -2.00 -26.29 -17.28
N GLN A 510 -0.76 -26.68 -17.60
CA GLN A 510 -0.30 -28.06 -17.45
C GLN A 510 0.01 -28.38 -15.98
N VAL A 511 0.74 -27.49 -15.30
CA VAL A 511 1.25 -27.74 -13.95
C VAL A 511 0.15 -27.63 -12.89
N LEU A 512 -0.87 -26.79 -13.12
CA LEU A 512 -1.88 -26.43 -12.12
C LEU A 512 -3.28 -26.98 -12.46
N ALA A 513 -3.38 -27.88 -13.44
CA ALA A 513 -4.64 -28.49 -13.87
C ALA A 513 -5.39 -29.14 -12.69
N ASP A 514 -4.67 -29.92 -11.87
CA ASP A 514 -5.25 -30.66 -10.74
C ASP A 514 -5.76 -29.74 -9.61
N LYS A 515 -5.26 -28.49 -9.56
CA LYS A 515 -5.72 -27.47 -8.62
C LYS A 515 -6.98 -26.73 -9.11
N GLY A 516 -7.42 -26.93 -10.36
CA GLY A 516 -8.57 -26.26 -10.94
C GLY A 516 -8.25 -24.97 -11.72
N TYR A 517 -6.99 -24.78 -12.11
CA TYR A 517 -6.57 -23.63 -12.92
C TYR A 517 -7.37 -23.52 -14.23
N LYS A 518 -7.62 -22.27 -14.65
CA LYS A 518 -8.30 -21.89 -15.89
C LYS A 518 -7.59 -20.68 -16.47
N ASP A 519 -7.67 -20.48 -17.78
CA ASP A 519 -6.89 -19.44 -18.47
C ASP A 519 -7.15 -18.02 -17.92
N HIS A 520 -8.38 -17.71 -17.44
CA HIS A 520 -8.67 -16.41 -16.83
C HIS A 520 -7.97 -16.18 -15.48
N HIS A 521 -7.52 -17.25 -14.80
CA HIS A 521 -6.78 -17.13 -13.54
C HIS A 521 -5.38 -16.55 -13.72
N MET A 522 -4.87 -16.44 -14.96
CA MET A 522 -3.55 -15.87 -15.23
C MET A 522 -3.31 -14.53 -14.51
N TYR A 523 -4.38 -13.74 -14.35
CA TYR A 523 -4.40 -12.56 -13.50
C TYR A 523 -5.46 -12.72 -12.41
N LEU A 524 -5.16 -12.21 -11.22
CA LEU A 524 -6.09 -12.07 -10.11
C LEU A 524 -7.20 -11.05 -10.46
N PRO A 525 -8.39 -11.19 -9.89
CA PRO A 525 -9.44 -10.20 -10.08
C PRO A 525 -9.02 -8.85 -9.49
N ILE A 526 -9.41 -7.77 -10.16
CA ILE A 526 -9.42 -6.45 -9.55
C ILE A 526 -10.44 -6.48 -8.41
N PRO A 527 -10.09 -6.02 -7.19
CA PRO A 527 -10.99 -6.12 -6.05
C PRO A 527 -12.35 -5.48 -6.29
N SER A 528 -13.42 -6.14 -5.84
CA SER A 528 -14.79 -5.65 -5.99
C SER A 528 -14.98 -4.29 -5.32
N THR A 529 -14.27 -4.07 -4.20
CA THR A 529 -14.26 -2.79 -3.51
C THR A 529 -13.68 -1.69 -4.38
N ALA A 530 -12.56 -1.92 -5.08
CA ALA A 530 -12.02 -0.96 -6.04
C ALA A 530 -12.99 -0.70 -7.21
N ILE A 531 -13.56 -1.74 -7.83
CA ILE A 531 -14.53 -1.56 -8.93
C ILE A 531 -15.75 -0.75 -8.49
N SER A 532 -16.32 -1.05 -7.31
CA SER A 532 -17.50 -0.34 -6.80
C SER A 532 -17.24 1.15 -6.54
N MET A 533 -15.98 1.49 -6.31
CA MET A 533 -15.51 2.80 -5.89
C MET A 533 -15.09 3.67 -7.06
N TYR A 534 -14.72 3.03 -8.17
CA TYR A 534 -14.29 3.67 -9.40
C TYR A 534 -15.12 3.20 -10.58
N PRO A 535 -16.10 3.99 -11.00
CA PRO A 535 -16.96 3.63 -12.14
C PRO A 535 -16.19 3.35 -13.44
N ASN A 536 -14.98 3.89 -13.60
CA ASN A 536 -14.11 3.68 -14.77
C ASN A 536 -13.07 2.56 -14.61
N MET A 537 -13.03 1.90 -13.45
CA MET A 537 -12.18 0.74 -13.22
C MET A 537 -12.92 -0.52 -13.67
N THR A 538 -12.32 -1.27 -14.58
CA THR A 538 -12.92 -2.47 -15.16
C THR A 538 -12.30 -3.75 -14.58
N GLN A 539 -13.07 -4.83 -14.60
CA GLN A 539 -12.60 -6.14 -14.17
C GLN A 539 -11.66 -6.79 -15.20
N ASN A 540 -10.80 -7.71 -14.76
CA ASN A 540 -10.10 -8.66 -15.62
C ASN A 540 -11.10 -9.62 -16.28
N ALA A 541 -10.83 -10.04 -17.52
CA ALA A 541 -11.71 -10.94 -18.23
C ALA A 541 -11.90 -12.25 -17.45
N GLY A 542 -13.15 -12.69 -17.26
CA GLY A 542 -13.49 -13.95 -16.59
C GLY A 542 -13.93 -13.83 -15.12
N TYR A 543 -13.91 -12.63 -14.53
CA TYR A 543 -14.37 -12.37 -13.16
C TYR A 543 -15.57 -11.42 -13.08
#